data_AF-A0A7Z9VUM6-F1
#
_entry.id   AF-A0A7Z9VUM6-F1
#
_cell.length_a   1.000
_cell.length_b   1.000
_cell.length_c   1.000
_cell.angle_alpha   90.00
_cell.angle_beta   90.00
_cell.angle_gamma   90.00
#
_symmetry.space_group_name_H-M   'P 1'
#
loop_
_entity.id
_entity.type
_entity.pdbx_description
1 polymer ?
#
loop_
_entity_poly.entity_id
_entity_poly.type
_entity_poly.pdbx_seq_one_letter_code
_entity_poly.pdbx_strand_id
1 'polypeptide(L)'
;MTKEKMKIGEISKPRFEFRTFGTDFSEQAEKMAELSASVPEHVKVRHSDEVYIVSKTNDINNTKIRGGKMDIKTFVQSKDGLEQWNPLMKGEFPIPRAILHEDVFPAFQVTMPELNKDEYTLEEFQEIIELQSDLRAVSVRKERFGYMVNDTICEVANVEINGTMVTTISTESTEIPDILQTIEDVGLGGFENINYLQAAKRLIGWIDKPLAN
;
A
#
# COMPACT_ATOMS: atom_id res chain seq x y z
N MET A 1 21.63 6.21 -25.36
CA MET A 1 21.84 6.59 -23.94
C MET A 1 21.63 5.34 -23.12
N THR A 2 22.61 4.92 -22.32
CA THR A 2 22.50 3.77 -21.43
C THR A 2 21.45 4.10 -20.36
N LYS A 3 20.35 3.35 -20.34
CA LYS A 3 19.30 3.44 -19.32
C LYS A 3 19.93 3.16 -17.95
N GLU A 4 19.78 4.05 -16.98
CA GLU A 4 20.19 3.77 -15.61
C GLU A 4 19.34 2.62 -15.08
N LYS A 5 19.99 1.53 -14.68
CA LYS A 5 19.30 0.35 -14.13
C LYS A 5 18.75 0.67 -12.75
N MET A 6 17.51 0.26 -12.49
CA MET A 6 16.89 0.43 -11.20
C MET A 6 17.60 -0.41 -10.14
N LYS A 7 17.88 0.18 -8.98
CA LYS A 7 18.43 -0.52 -7.82
C LYS A 7 17.36 -0.69 -6.75
N ILE A 8 17.08 -1.95 -6.40
CA ILE A 8 16.13 -2.28 -5.34
C ILE A 8 16.71 -1.88 -3.97
N GLY A 9 15.94 -1.13 -3.18
CA GLY A 9 16.34 -0.70 -1.83
C GLY A 9 16.88 0.72 -1.69
N GLU A 10 17.01 1.50 -2.78
CA GLU A 10 17.40 2.92 -2.73
C GLU A 10 16.19 3.87 -2.83
N ILE A 11 16.31 5.08 -2.26
CA ILE A 11 15.31 6.15 -2.40
C ILE A 11 15.31 6.62 -3.86
N SER A 12 14.21 6.42 -4.57
CA SER A 12 14.07 6.89 -5.96
C SER A 12 12.96 7.92 -6.11
N LYS A 13 12.89 8.49 -7.33
CA LYS A 13 11.77 9.30 -7.82
C LYS A 13 10.42 8.57 -7.60
N PRO A 14 9.30 9.31 -7.51
CA PRO A 14 7.96 8.73 -7.42
C PRO A 14 7.70 7.73 -8.54
N ARG A 15 7.21 6.54 -8.18
CA ARG A 15 6.97 5.42 -9.10
C ARG A 15 5.49 5.32 -9.43
N PHE A 16 5.21 4.87 -10.64
CA PHE A 16 3.92 4.30 -10.97
C PHE A 16 3.87 2.86 -10.46
N GLU A 17 2.71 2.44 -10.00
CA GLU A 17 2.46 1.10 -9.46
C GLU A 17 1.21 0.52 -10.15
N PHE A 18 1.34 -0.73 -10.58
CA PHE A 18 0.22 -1.64 -10.67
C PHE A 18 0.24 -2.54 -9.45
N ARG A 19 -0.91 -2.65 -8.79
CA ARG A 19 -1.13 -3.64 -7.73
C ARG A 19 -2.51 -4.22 -7.92
N THR A 20 -2.68 -5.49 -7.61
CA THR A 20 -4.01 -6.06 -7.50
C THR A 20 -4.12 -6.99 -6.30
N PHE A 21 -5.35 -7.37 -5.98
CA PHE A 21 -5.71 -8.22 -4.84
C PHE A 21 -6.71 -9.25 -5.31
N GLY A 22 -6.61 -10.46 -4.79
CA GLY A 22 -7.40 -11.60 -5.21
C GLY A 22 -7.25 -12.76 -4.25
N THR A 23 -7.98 -13.83 -4.52
CA THR A 23 -7.85 -15.07 -3.76
C THR A 23 -6.60 -15.86 -4.16
N ASP A 24 -6.22 -15.84 -5.44
CA ASP A 24 -5.08 -16.61 -5.96
C ASP A 24 -4.38 -15.90 -7.13
N PHE A 25 -3.05 -15.90 -7.11
CA PHE A 25 -2.20 -15.43 -8.21
C PHE A 25 -1.06 -16.42 -8.50
N SER A 26 -1.24 -17.70 -8.20
CA SER A 26 -0.18 -18.72 -8.29
C SER A 26 0.45 -18.77 -9.68
N GLU A 27 -0.36 -18.76 -10.76
CA GLU A 27 0.15 -18.77 -12.13
C GLU A 27 0.99 -17.51 -12.46
N GLN A 28 0.53 -16.34 -12.02
CA GLN A 28 1.25 -15.07 -12.25
C GLN A 28 2.52 -15.00 -11.39
N ALA A 29 2.46 -15.52 -10.17
CA ALA A 29 3.59 -15.59 -9.24
C ALA A 29 4.68 -16.54 -9.76
N GLU A 30 4.31 -17.68 -10.34
CA GLU A 30 5.24 -18.60 -11.00
C GLU A 30 5.97 -17.91 -12.15
N LYS A 31 5.24 -17.28 -13.08
CA LYS A 31 5.85 -16.50 -14.19
C LYS A 31 6.74 -15.38 -13.68
N MET A 32 6.30 -14.67 -12.64
CA MET A 32 7.09 -13.60 -12.03
C MET A 32 8.40 -14.13 -11.43
N ALA A 33 8.37 -15.30 -10.79
CA ALA A 33 9.57 -15.94 -10.27
C ALA A 33 10.51 -16.43 -11.39
N GLU A 34 9.97 -17.02 -12.45
CA GLU A 34 10.75 -17.49 -13.62
C GLU A 34 11.47 -16.36 -14.34
N LEU A 35 10.81 -15.23 -14.51
CA LEU A 35 11.35 -14.06 -15.21
C LEU A 35 12.23 -13.18 -14.32
N SER A 36 12.22 -13.39 -13.00
CA SER A 36 12.91 -12.51 -12.06
C SER A 36 14.43 -12.59 -12.22
N ALA A 37 15.06 -11.43 -12.30
CA ALA A 37 16.49 -11.30 -12.03
C ALA A 37 16.79 -11.62 -10.56
N SER A 38 18.08 -11.89 -10.26
CA SER A 38 18.52 -12.10 -8.88
C SER A 38 18.30 -10.84 -8.05
N VAL A 39 17.64 -11.01 -6.89
CA VAL A 39 17.40 -9.94 -5.92
C VAL A 39 18.21 -10.18 -4.63
N PRO A 40 18.59 -9.12 -3.90
CA PRO A 40 19.28 -9.26 -2.61
C PRO A 40 18.51 -10.13 -1.60
N GLU A 41 19.23 -10.85 -0.75
CA GLU A 41 18.62 -11.77 0.22
C GLU A 41 17.58 -11.08 1.13
N HIS A 42 17.89 -9.86 1.59
CA HIS A 42 17.02 -9.09 2.48
C HIS A 42 15.73 -8.59 1.85
N VAL A 43 15.54 -8.73 0.52
CA VAL A 43 14.27 -8.42 -0.17
C VAL A 43 13.53 -9.67 -0.63
N LYS A 44 14.15 -10.86 -0.60
CA LYS A 44 13.53 -12.10 -1.08
C LYS A 44 12.29 -12.45 -0.29
N VAL A 45 12.38 -12.48 1.04
CA VAL A 45 11.25 -12.77 1.93
C VAL A 45 11.24 -11.78 3.08
N ARG A 46 10.09 -11.16 3.33
CA ARG A 46 9.94 -10.15 4.40
C ARG A 46 8.58 -10.27 5.06
N HIS A 47 8.53 -10.10 6.37
CA HIS A 47 7.30 -10.05 7.14
C HIS A 47 7.02 -8.64 7.65
N SER A 48 5.75 -8.32 7.88
CA SER A 48 5.37 -7.12 8.64
C SER A 48 3.96 -7.21 9.19
N ASP A 49 3.80 -6.68 10.40
CA ASP A 49 2.52 -6.30 10.99
C ASP A 49 2.31 -4.79 10.81
N GLU A 50 1.15 -4.42 10.28
CA GLU A 50 0.80 -3.06 9.91
C GLU A 50 -0.64 -2.77 10.33
N VAL A 51 -0.95 -1.52 10.65
CA VAL A 51 -2.33 -1.06 10.87
C VAL A 51 -2.64 0.00 9.83
N TYR A 52 -3.68 -0.22 9.04
CA TYR A 52 -4.20 0.76 8.10
C TYR A 52 -5.34 1.53 8.74
N ILE A 53 -5.34 2.86 8.60
CA ILE A 53 -6.49 3.68 8.99
C ILE A 53 -7.27 3.98 7.73
N VAL A 54 -8.44 3.37 7.61
CA VAL A 54 -9.33 3.57 6.45
C VAL A 54 -10.44 4.55 6.82
N SER A 55 -10.75 5.44 5.90
CA SER A 55 -11.81 6.45 6.04
C SER A 55 -12.88 6.25 4.98
N LYS A 56 -14.16 6.35 5.35
CA LYS A 56 -15.27 6.33 4.38
C LYS A 56 -15.25 7.51 3.42
N THR A 57 -14.73 8.65 3.86
CA THR A 57 -14.78 9.92 3.13
C THR A 57 -13.53 10.19 2.29
N ASN A 58 -12.52 9.32 2.35
CA ASN A 58 -11.26 9.50 1.65
C ASN A 58 -10.87 8.27 0.82
N ASP A 59 -10.53 8.50 -0.45
CA ASP A 59 -9.99 7.50 -1.38
C ASP A 59 -8.60 7.87 -1.93
N ILE A 60 -8.04 9.00 -1.50
CA ILE A 60 -6.81 9.57 -2.08
C ILE A 60 -5.61 9.52 -1.13
N ASN A 61 -5.83 9.33 0.17
CA ASN A 61 -4.76 9.23 1.16
C ASN A 61 -4.74 7.83 1.79
N ASN A 62 -3.60 7.16 1.70
CA ASN A 62 -3.38 5.86 2.31
C ASN A 62 -2.54 6.02 3.58
N THR A 63 -3.14 5.77 4.73
CA THR A 63 -2.48 5.88 6.03
C THR A 63 -2.17 4.51 6.59
N LYS A 64 -0.89 4.30 6.92
CA LYS A 64 -0.37 3.06 7.46
C LYS A 64 0.50 3.34 8.67
N ILE A 65 0.36 2.51 9.70
CA ILE A 65 1.21 2.52 10.88
C ILE A 65 2.00 1.21 10.93
N ARG A 66 3.31 1.31 11.17
CA ARG A 66 4.20 0.16 11.34
C ARG A 66 5.36 0.51 12.28
N GLY A 67 5.60 -0.31 13.29
CA GLY A 67 6.74 -0.15 14.20
C GLY A 67 6.76 1.22 14.90
N GLY A 68 5.59 1.70 15.35
CA GLY A 68 5.47 3.01 16.01
C GLY A 68 5.60 4.21 15.07
N LYS A 69 5.57 4.01 13.75
CA LYS A 69 5.65 5.10 12.76
C LYS A 69 4.43 5.12 11.87
N MET A 70 3.91 6.32 11.61
CA MET A 70 2.84 6.58 10.65
C MET A 70 3.43 7.06 9.32
N ASP A 71 2.92 6.53 8.22
CA ASP A 71 3.22 6.96 6.86
C ASP A 71 1.88 7.23 6.16
N ILE A 72 1.69 8.47 5.70
CA ILE A 72 0.56 8.86 4.85
C ILE A 72 1.10 9.08 3.46
N LYS A 73 0.54 8.36 2.49
CA LYS A 73 0.77 8.58 1.06
C LYS A 73 -0.46 9.16 0.41
N THR A 74 -0.27 10.08 -0.52
CA THR A 74 -1.34 10.69 -1.30
C THR A 74 -1.26 10.27 -2.76
N PHE A 75 -2.42 10.03 -3.36
CA PHE A 75 -2.57 9.78 -4.78
C PHE A 75 -2.22 11.04 -5.57
N VAL A 76 -1.37 10.89 -6.58
CA VAL A 76 -0.89 12.00 -7.40
C VAL A 76 -1.65 12.05 -8.72
N GLN A 77 -1.60 10.95 -9.46
CA GLN A 77 -2.19 10.83 -10.79
C GLN A 77 -2.35 9.36 -11.17
N SER A 78 -3.22 9.14 -12.16
CA SER A 78 -3.28 7.89 -12.89
C SER A 78 -2.87 8.12 -14.35
N LYS A 79 -2.06 7.21 -14.88
CA LYS A 79 -1.65 7.21 -16.28
C LYS A 79 -1.56 5.77 -16.77
N ASP A 80 -2.16 5.49 -17.92
CA ASP A 80 -2.19 4.15 -18.53
C ASP A 80 -2.70 3.04 -17.57
N GLY A 81 -3.64 3.39 -16.69
CA GLY A 81 -4.19 2.48 -15.68
C GLY A 81 -3.30 2.26 -14.45
N LEU A 82 -2.13 2.90 -14.39
CA LEU A 82 -1.18 2.83 -13.29
C LEU A 82 -1.37 4.01 -12.34
N GLU A 83 -1.16 3.80 -11.04
CA GLU A 83 -1.30 4.84 -10.02
C GLU A 83 0.08 5.33 -9.58
N GLN A 84 0.23 6.64 -9.37
CA GLN A 84 1.43 7.22 -8.76
C GLN A 84 1.08 7.79 -7.39
N TRP A 85 1.91 7.48 -6.40
CA TRP A 85 1.72 7.85 -5.00
C TRP A 85 2.93 8.61 -4.47
N ASN A 86 2.70 9.66 -3.67
CA ASN A 86 3.75 10.43 -3.02
C ASN A 86 3.63 10.36 -1.48
N PRO A 87 4.75 10.35 -0.75
CA PRO A 87 4.72 10.60 0.68
C PRO A 87 4.11 11.98 0.96
N LEU A 88 3.05 12.03 1.76
CA LEU A 88 2.45 13.26 2.26
C LEU A 88 3.05 13.63 3.61
N MET A 89 3.10 12.66 4.53
CA MET A 89 3.60 12.87 5.89
C MET A 89 4.21 11.58 6.44
N LYS A 90 5.25 11.74 7.27
CA LYS A 90 5.78 10.69 8.14
C LYS A 90 5.81 11.19 9.57
N GLY A 91 5.29 10.38 10.48
CA GLY A 91 5.24 10.68 11.90
C GLY A 91 5.71 9.48 12.72
N GLU A 92 6.11 9.74 13.95
CA GLU A 92 6.44 8.71 14.93
C GLU A 92 5.58 8.92 16.17
N PHE A 93 5.26 7.83 16.87
CA PHE A 93 4.53 7.89 18.13
C PHE A 93 5.50 8.04 19.32
N PRO A 94 5.14 8.82 20.37
CA PRO A 94 3.90 9.57 20.51
C PRO A 94 3.79 10.74 19.51
N ILE A 95 2.59 10.92 18.93
CA ILE A 95 2.35 11.88 17.87
C ILE A 95 1.81 13.19 18.45
N PRO A 96 2.38 14.36 18.10
CA PRO A 96 1.88 15.64 18.60
C PRO A 96 0.46 15.94 18.10
N ARG A 97 -0.36 16.56 18.95
CA ARG A 97 -1.70 17.06 18.61
C ARG A 97 -1.69 17.99 17.40
N ALA A 98 -0.65 18.81 17.25
CA ALA A 98 -0.50 19.70 16.10
C ALA A 98 -0.45 18.91 14.77
N ILE A 99 0.34 17.83 14.72
CA ILE A 99 0.42 16.95 13.54
C ILE A 99 -0.92 16.23 13.29
N LEU A 100 -1.60 15.81 14.36
CA LEU A 100 -2.93 15.23 14.22
C LEU A 100 -3.92 16.19 13.55
N HIS A 101 -3.88 17.46 13.97
CA HIS A 101 -4.76 18.52 13.49
C HIS A 101 -4.40 19.01 12.08
N GLU A 102 -3.12 19.22 11.79
CA GLU A 102 -2.64 19.84 10.55
C GLU A 102 -2.53 18.84 9.38
N ASP A 103 -2.14 17.59 9.67
CA ASP A 103 -1.81 16.61 8.63
C ASP A 103 -2.72 15.37 8.65
N VAL A 104 -2.92 14.74 9.82
CA VAL A 104 -3.51 13.39 9.90
C VAL A 104 -5.02 13.39 9.64
N PHE A 105 -5.79 14.15 10.41
CA PHE A 105 -7.24 14.19 10.25
C PHE A 105 -7.69 14.89 8.96
N PRO A 106 -7.01 15.95 8.49
CA PRO A 106 -7.24 16.47 7.14
C PRO A 106 -7.02 15.42 6.06
N ALA A 107 -5.98 14.58 6.17
CA ALA A 107 -5.76 13.48 5.23
C ALA A 107 -6.89 12.43 5.27
N PHE A 108 -7.50 12.20 6.43
CA PHE A 108 -8.67 11.33 6.56
C PHE A 108 -9.96 11.92 5.99
N GLN A 109 -10.02 13.24 5.80
CA GLN A 109 -11.21 13.97 5.35
C GLN A 109 -12.43 13.75 6.27
N VAL A 110 -12.20 13.71 7.58
CA VAL A 110 -13.26 13.63 8.59
C VAL A 110 -13.16 14.82 9.54
N THR A 111 -14.24 15.08 10.28
CA THR A 111 -14.24 16.10 11.33
C THR A 111 -13.22 15.72 12.42
N MET A 112 -12.38 16.68 12.79
CA MET A 112 -11.41 16.53 13.87
C MET A 112 -12.13 16.37 15.22
N PRO A 113 -11.87 15.32 16.01
CA PRO A 113 -12.37 15.22 17.37
C PRO A 113 -11.66 16.21 18.30
N GLU A 114 -12.28 16.54 19.42
CA GLU A 114 -11.62 17.33 20.46
C GLU A 114 -10.45 16.55 21.07
N LEU A 115 -9.26 17.15 21.03
CA LEU A 115 -8.03 16.60 21.58
C LEU A 115 -7.54 17.43 22.77
N ASN A 116 -7.39 16.77 23.91
CA ASN A 116 -7.14 17.38 25.22
C ASN A 116 -5.68 17.22 25.70
N LYS A 117 -4.87 16.45 24.97
CA LYS A 117 -3.45 16.21 25.25
C LYS A 117 -2.59 16.87 24.17
N ASP A 118 -1.34 17.17 24.51
CA ASP A 118 -0.39 17.74 23.55
C ASP A 118 0.24 16.68 22.64
N GLU A 119 0.28 15.42 23.08
CA GLU A 119 0.71 14.26 22.31
C GLU A 119 -0.11 13.02 22.66
N TYR A 120 -0.11 12.05 21.76
CA TYR A 120 -0.87 10.82 21.88
C TYR A 120 0.01 9.61 21.59
N THR A 121 -0.02 8.59 22.45
CA THR A 121 0.62 7.31 22.15
C THR A 121 -0.10 6.59 21.00
N LEU A 122 0.48 5.49 20.51
CA LEU A 122 -0.17 4.67 19.48
C LEU A 122 -1.51 4.13 19.98
N GLU A 123 -1.55 3.67 21.23
CA GLU A 123 -2.74 3.11 21.87
C GLU A 123 -3.85 4.17 21.99
N GLU A 124 -3.51 5.35 22.51
CA GLU A 124 -4.47 6.45 22.64
C GLU A 124 -4.97 6.95 21.28
N PHE A 125 -4.11 6.97 20.27
CA PHE A 125 -4.51 7.29 18.91
C PHE A 125 -5.50 6.24 18.36
N GLN A 126 -5.27 4.95 18.59
CA GLN A 126 -6.20 3.89 18.18
C GLN A 126 -7.57 4.04 18.86
N GLU A 127 -7.60 4.36 20.16
CA GLU A 127 -8.85 4.65 20.88
C GLU A 127 -9.62 5.82 20.24
N ILE A 128 -8.91 6.89 19.83
CA ILE A 128 -9.54 8.00 19.10
C ILE A 128 -10.17 7.52 17.80
N ILE A 129 -9.45 6.70 17.03
CA ILE A 129 -9.95 6.16 15.75
C ILE A 129 -11.19 5.29 15.94
N GLU A 130 -11.23 4.45 16.97
CA GLU A 130 -12.37 3.57 17.27
C GLU A 130 -13.65 4.35 17.62
N LEU A 131 -13.52 5.55 18.16
CA LEU A 131 -14.64 6.44 18.47
C LEU A 131 -15.20 7.17 17.22
N GLN A 132 -14.50 7.13 16.08
CA GLN A 132 -14.95 7.78 14.85
C GLN A 132 -15.77 6.82 13.98
N SER A 133 -17.03 7.16 13.72
CA SER A 133 -17.94 6.33 12.90
C SER A 133 -17.54 6.18 11.43
N ASP A 134 -16.70 7.09 10.94
CA ASP A 134 -16.24 7.14 9.54
C ASP A 134 -14.83 6.59 9.36
N LEU A 135 -14.13 6.26 10.46
CA LEU A 135 -12.81 5.66 10.42
C LEU A 135 -12.85 4.21 10.91
N ARG A 136 -11.84 3.44 10.50
CA ARG A 136 -11.59 2.11 11.04
C ARG A 136 -10.12 1.81 11.00
N ALA A 137 -9.60 1.26 12.09
CA ALA A 137 -8.30 0.61 12.12
C ALA A 137 -8.43 -0.81 11.55
N VAL A 138 -7.59 -1.14 10.57
CA VAL A 138 -7.57 -2.44 9.89
C VAL A 138 -6.20 -3.07 10.09
N SER A 139 -6.17 -4.19 10.81
CA SER A 139 -4.95 -4.98 10.99
C SER A 139 -4.57 -5.65 9.67
N VAL A 140 -3.28 -5.56 9.30
CA VAL A 140 -2.74 -6.16 8.09
C VAL A 140 -1.42 -6.87 8.41
N ARG A 141 -1.37 -8.18 8.23
CA ARG A 141 -0.13 -8.97 8.28
C ARG A 141 0.29 -9.38 6.89
N LYS A 142 1.58 -9.30 6.61
CA LYS A 142 2.13 -9.58 5.28
C LYS A 142 3.31 -10.51 5.35
N GLU A 143 3.32 -11.50 4.47
CA GLU A 143 4.51 -12.22 4.03
C GLU A 143 4.73 -11.87 2.56
N ARG A 144 5.87 -11.26 2.26
CA ARG A 144 6.16 -10.64 0.96
C ARG A 144 7.35 -11.32 0.30
N PHE A 145 7.22 -11.55 -0.99
CA PHE A 145 8.23 -12.13 -1.86
C PHE A 145 8.64 -11.09 -2.91
N GLY A 146 9.90 -10.66 -2.87
CA GLY A 146 10.43 -9.64 -3.77
C GLY A 146 11.01 -10.22 -5.05
N TYR A 147 10.72 -9.57 -6.18
CA TYR A 147 11.18 -9.96 -7.52
C TYR A 147 11.64 -8.72 -8.31
N MET A 148 12.32 -8.95 -9.44
CA MET A 148 12.75 -7.91 -10.37
C MET A 148 12.54 -8.39 -11.81
N VAL A 149 11.53 -7.88 -12.50
CA VAL A 149 11.16 -8.26 -13.88
C VAL A 149 11.16 -7.00 -14.75
N ASN A 150 11.78 -7.04 -15.93
CA ASN A 150 11.86 -5.90 -16.86
C ASN A 150 12.30 -4.56 -16.22
N ASP A 151 13.29 -4.57 -15.33
CA ASP A 151 13.73 -3.39 -14.55
C ASP A 151 12.63 -2.76 -13.66
N THR A 152 11.59 -3.54 -13.32
CA THR A 152 10.53 -3.16 -12.37
C THR A 152 10.67 -3.90 -11.05
N ILE A 153 10.39 -3.22 -9.94
CA ILE A 153 10.32 -3.87 -8.64
C ILE A 153 8.97 -4.57 -8.56
N CYS A 154 9.02 -5.88 -8.32
CA CYS A 154 7.84 -6.71 -8.25
C CYS A 154 7.69 -7.31 -6.86
N GLU A 155 6.44 -7.53 -6.44
CA GLU A 155 6.15 -8.17 -5.15
C GLU A 155 4.89 -9.03 -5.27
N VAL A 156 4.98 -10.27 -4.79
CA VAL A 156 3.84 -11.13 -4.46
C VAL A 156 3.75 -11.19 -2.93
N ALA A 157 2.56 -11.14 -2.36
CA ALA A 157 2.42 -11.25 -0.92
C ALA A 157 1.16 -12.00 -0.49
N ASN A 158 1.33 -12.87 0.50
CA ASN A 158 0.25 -13.41 1.31
C ASN A 158 -0.11 -12.36 2.36
N VAL A 159 -1.39 -11.97 2.41
CA VAL A 159 -1.85 -10.88 3.27
C VAL A 159 -3.05 -11.33 4.08
N GLU A 160 -2.99 -11.16 5.39
CA GLU A 160 -4.14 -11.25 6.28
C GLU A 160 -4.66 -9.82 6.52
N ILE A 161 -5.85 -9.49 6.03
CA ILE A 161 -6.51 -8.19 6.25
C ILE A 161 -7.72 -8.43 7.14
N ASN A 162 -7.66 -7.93 8.39
CA ASN A 162 -8.72 -8.10 9.39
C ASN A 162 -9.20 -9.57 9.53
N GLY A 163 -8.26 -10.52 9.56
CA GLY A 163 -8.54 -11.95 9.63
C GLY A 163 -8.89 -12.63 8.30
N THR A 164 -9.01 -11.89 7.20
CA THR A 164 -9.28 -12.46 5.87
C THR A 164 -7.98 -12.63 5.08
N MET A 165 -7.72 -13.84 4.61
CA MET A 165 -6.54 -14.15 3.79
C MET A 165 -6.79 -13.78 2.33
N VAL A 166 -5.86 -13.03 1.75
CA VAL A 166 -5.84 -12.64 0.33
C VAL A 166 -4.40 -12.65 -0.19
N THR A 167 -4.26 -12.70 -1.51
CA THR A 167 -2.99 -12.55 -2.19
C THR A 167 -2.95 -11.18 -2.88
N THR A 168 -1.80 -10.53 -2.87
CA THR A 168 -1.55 -9.33 -3.70
C THR A 168 -0.32 -9.55 -4.57
N ILE A 169 -0.36 -8.96 -5.76
CA ILE A 169 0.76 -8.95 -6.70
C ILE A 169 0.90 -7.55 -7.28
N SER A 170 2.14 -7.13 -7.50
CA SER A 170 2.45 -5.76 -7.93
C SER A 170 3.71 -5.66 -8.76
N THR A 171 3.79 -4.59 -9.54
CA THR A 171 4.98 -4.13 -10.25
C THR A 171 5.01 -2.59 -10.20
N GLU A 172 6.18 -2.03 -9.88
CA GLU A 172 6.39 -0.58 -9.81
C GLU A 172 7.69 -0.14 -10.51
N SER A 173 7.63 1.04 -11.14
CA SER A 173 8.77 1.68 -11.81
C SER A 173 8.55 3.17 -12.01
N THR A 174 9.62 3.90 -12.30
CA THR A 174 9.52 5.26 -12.85
C THR A 174 9.13 5.25 -14.33
N GLU A 175 9.35 4.14 -15.02
CA GLU A 175 9.12 3.97 -16.45
C GLU A 175 7.85 3.13 -16.69
N ILE A 176 6.78 3.78 -17.12
CA ILE A 176 5.50 3.13 -17.45
C ILE A 176 5.66 1.96 -18.44
N PRO A 177 6.44 2.08 -19.55
CA PRO A 177 6.57 0.98 -20.50
C PRO A 177 7.09 -0.32 -19.89
N ASP A 178 7.98 -0.23 -18.89
CA ASP A 178 8.52 -1.40 -18.21
C ASP A 178 7.46 -2.11 -17.37
N ILE A 179 6.58 -1.34 -16.72
CA ILE A 179 5.46 -1.87 -15.91
C ILE A 179 4.46 -2.56 -16.83
N LEU A 180 4.09 -1.93 -17.94
CA LEU A 180 3.16 -2.51 -18.92
C LEU A 180 3.70 -3.80 -19.52
N GLN A 181 4.99 -3.85 -19.85
CA GLN A 181 5.64 -5.07 -20.32
C GLN A 181 5.61 -6.17 -19.25
N THR A 182 5.93 -5.84 -17.99
CA THR A 182 5.82 -6.80 -16.88
C THR A 182 4.40 -7.34 -16.72
N ILE A 183 3.38 -6.48 -16.79
CA ILE A 183 1.96 -6.88 -16.70
C ILE A 183 1.62 -7.89 -17.79
N GLU A 184 2.06 -7.65 -19.03
CA GLU A 184 1.84 -8.55 -20.15
C GLU A 184 2.57 -9.89 -19.94
N ASP A 185 3.87 -9.85 -19.67
CA ASP A 185 4.73 -11.05 -19.60
C ASP A 185 4.31 -12.01 -18.47
N VAL A 186 3.92 -11.47 -17.32
CA VAL A 186 3.50 -12.29 -16.17
C VAL A 186 2.02 -12.64 -16.19
N GLY A 187 1.26 -12.19 -17.21
CA GLY A 187 -0.15 -12.52 -17.38
C GLY A 187 -1.09 -11.82 -16.39
N LEU A 188 -0.79 -10.56 -16.06
CA LEU A 188 -1.66 -9.69 -15.23
C LEU A 188 -2.64 -8.85 -16.06
N GLY A 189 -2.61 -8.98 -17.39
CA GLY A 189 -3.53 -8.28 -18.27
C GLY A 189 -5.00 -8.56 -17.93
N GLY A 190 -5.79 -7.49 -17.78
CA GLY A 190 -7.23 -7.57 -17.50
C GLY A 190 -7.61 -7.53 -16.02
N PHE A 191 -6.66 -7.66 -15.09
CA PHE A 191 -6.95 -7.43 -13.67
C PHE A 191 -7.07 -5.94 -13.35
N GLU A 192 -7.99 -5.61 -12.44
CA GLU A 192 -8.14 -4.24 -11.94
C GLU A 192 -6.92 -3.84 -11.10
N ASN A 193 -6.44 -2.60 -11.28
CA ASN A 193 -5.46 -2.01 -10.39
C ASN A 193 -6.14 -1.61 -9.08
N ILE A 194 -5.91 -2.38 -8.01
CA ILE A 194 -6.51 -2.25 -6.69
C ILE A 194 -5.39 -1.95 -5.69
N ASN A 195 -5.45 -0.78 -5.05
CA ASN A 195 -4.54 -0.45 -3.95
C ASN A 195 -5.06 -0.97 -2.60
N TYR A 196 -4.21 -0.91 -1.56
CA TYR A 196 -4.55 -1.39 -0.22
C TYR A 196 -5.79 -0.71 0.40
N LEU A 197 -6.02 0.57 0.12
CA LEU A 197 -7.18 1.29 0.66
C LEU A 197 -8.48 0.71 0.07
N GLN A 198 -8.51 0.49 -1.24
CA GLN A 198 -9.64 -0.14 -1.91
C GLN A 198 -9.83 -1.59 -1.47
N ALA A 199 -8.76 -2.38 -1.40
CA ALA A 199 -8.83 -3.78 -0.96
C ALA A 199 -9.39 -3.88 0.47
N ALA A 200 -8.88 -3.07 1.41
CA ALA A 200 -9.38 -3.04 2.78
C ALA A 200 -10.86 -2.64 2.83
N LYS A 201 -11.27 -1.59 2.10
CA LYS A 201 -12.67 -1.14 2.05
C LYS A 201 -13.62 -2.20 1.48
N ARG A 202 -13.21 -2.94 0.44
CA ARG A 202 -13.99 -4.07 -0.11
C ARG A 202 -14.17 -5.17 0.93
N LEU A 203 -13.08 -5.58 1.58
CA LEU A 203 -13.08 -6.67 2.57
C LEU A 203 -13.88 -6.35 3.84
N ILE A 204 -13.92 -5.08 4.28
CA ILE A 204 -14.72 -4.67 5.43
C ILE A 204 -16.17 -4.29 5.09
N GLY A 205 -16.56 -4.42 3.81
CA GLY A 205 -17.93 -4.16 3.34
C GLY A 205 -18.29 -2.68 3.17
N TRP A 206 -17.31 -1.79 3.00
CA TRP A 206 -17.55 -0.37 2.70
C TRP A 206 -17.64 -0.07 1.20
N ILE A 207 -17.09 -0.95 0.36
CA ILE A 207 -17.24 -0.92 -1.09
C ILE A 207 -17.83 -2.25 -1.53
N ASP A 208 -18.96 -2.23 -2.22
CA ASP A 208 -19.61 -3.40 -2.80
C ASP A 208 -19.00 -3.73 -4.16
N LYS A 209 -17.76 -4.24 -4.13
CA LYS A 209 -17.04 -4.77 -5.29
C LYS A 209 -16.19 -5.98 -4.88
N PRO A 210 -16.09 -7.01 -5.73
CA PRO A 210 -15.20 -8.14 -5.47
C PRO A 210 -13.73 -7.70 -5.54
N LEU A 211 -12.83 -8.57 -5.09
CA LEU A 211 -11.42 -8.49 -5.48
C LEU A 211 -11.26 -8.90 -6.96
N ALA A 212 -10.03 -8.93 -7.47
CA ALA A 212 -9.79 -9.15 -8.89
C ALA A 212 -10.05 -10.60 -9.35
N ASN A 213 -10.06 -11.57 -8.43
CA ASN A 213 -10.43 -12.97 -8.66
C ASN A 213 -10.90 -13.68 -7.39
#